data_AF-D7NCK7-F1
#
_entry.id   AF-D7NCK7-F1
#
_cell.length_a   1.000
_cell.length_b   1.000
_cell.length_c   1.000
_cell.angle_alpha   90.00
_cell.angle_beta   90.00
_cell.angle_gamma   90.00
#
_symmetry.space_group_name_H-M   'P 1'
#
loop_
_entity.id
_entity.type
_entity.pdbx_description
1 polymer ?
#
loop_
_entity_poly.entity_id
_entity_poly.type
_entity_poly.pdbx_seq_one_letter_code
_entity_poly.pdbx_strand_id
1 'polypeptide(L)'
;MKAYHSLVVFMFIVACAALSSMHSYRSAEREMVADMSQALMQTLAEKSEMTITPDTILTYRSHLRIMALREKSIVYYAMNGDEGMLSTRPMRWKNQHSTADFQAFAHCSVASVFAFSDQRLPLSFSAMALLWAIFSIGYFKRHRKGMIVFGHLMFSEAENRFYTLKHQSVKLTPMQHALLLMFFRNPHHQLSKQDICDALWPKKPDANDTLYTLIKRIKPVLEAEGRLKITSERGRDYRLEVIE
;
A
#
# COMPACT_ATOMS: atom_id res chain seq x y z
N MET A 1 5.46 -9.47 12.27
CA MET A 1 4.15 -8.77 12.19
C MET A 1 3.16 -9.61 11.41
N LYS A 2 1.89 -9.74 11.84
CA LYS A 2 0.85 -10.37 11.01
C LYS A 2 0.61 -9.51 9.76
N ALA A 3 0.30 -10.12 8.61
CA ALA A 3 0.08 -9.44 7.33
C ALA A 3 -0.94 -8.28 7.43
N TYR A 4 -1.96 -8.45 8.27
CA TYR A 4 -2.96 -7.42 8.55
C TYR A 4 -2.36 -6.10 9.07
N HIS A 5 -1.41 -6.15 10.02
CA HIS A 5 -0.81 -4.92 10.57
C HIS A 5 -0.02 -4.14 9.52
N SER A 6 0.68 -4.84 8.62
CA SER A 6 1.42 -4.19 7.52
C SER A 6 0.48 -3.48 6.55
N LEU A 7 -0.69 -4.07 6.28
CA LEU A 7 -1.71 -3.51 5.40
C LEU A 7 -2.38 -2.26 6.02
N VAL A 8 -2.65 -2.28 7.33
CA VAL A 8 -3.18 -1.12 8.06
C VAL A 8 -2.20 0.06 7.99
N VAL A 9 -0.91 -0.18 8.23
CA VAL A 9 0.12 0.88 8.13
C VAL A 9 0.21 1.45 6.71
N PHE A 10 0.19 0.58 5.69
CA PHE A 10 0.19 1.02 4.30
C PHE A 10 -1.02 1.91 3.97
N MET A 11 -2.23 1.47 4.35
CA MET A 11 -3.47 2.23 4.12
C MET A 11 -3.44 3.58 4.83
N PHE A 12 -2.88 3.64 6.05
CA PHE A 12 -2.72 4.89 6.78
C PHE A 12 -1.82 5.88 6.04
N ILE A 13 -0.66 5.43 5.54
CA ILE A 13 0.28 6.31 4.80
C ILE A 13 -0.37 6.81 3.50
N VAL A 14 -1.12 5.97 2.78
CA VAL A 14 -1.85 6.37 1.57
C VAL A 14 -2.93 7.40 1.89
N ALA A 15 -3.67 7.23 2.99
CA ALA A 15 -4.65 8.21 3.43
C ALA A 15 -4.00 9.57 3.76
N CYS A 16 -2.85 9.57 4.44
CA CYS A 16 -2.07 10.78 4.69
C CYS A 16 -1.61 11.46 3.40
N ALA A 17 -1.16 10.69 2.40
CA ALA A 17 -0.77 11.22 1.08
C ALA A 17 -1.96 11.91 0.38
N ALA A 18 -3.13 11.26 0.40
CA ALA A 18 -4.35 11.80 -0.20
C ALA A 18 -4.82 13.10 0.49
N LEU A 19 -4.87 13.10 1.83
CA LEU A 19 -5.27 14.27 2.60
C LEU A 19 -4.30 15.45 2.41
N SER A 20 -2.99 15.17 2.41
CA SER A 20 -1.98 16.20 2.13
C SER A 20 -2.12 16.75 0.72
N SER A 21 -2.45 15.91 -0.27
CA SER A 21 -2.64 16.34 -1.66
C SER A 21 -3.84 17.26 -1.80
N MET A 22 -4.97 16.90 -1.18
CA MET A 22 -6.16 17.73 -1.14
C MET A 22 -5.90 19.07 -0.43
N HIS A 23 -5.13 19.05 0.66
CA HIS A 23 -4.77 20.28 1.37
C HIS A 23 -3.91 21.19 0.50
N SER A 24 -2.85 20.67 -0.12
CA SER A 24 -1.97 21.47 -1.00
C SER A 24 -2.75 22.04 -2.19
N TYR A 25 -3.64 21.26 -2.81
CA TYR A 25 -4.49 21.72 -3.91
C TYR A 25 -5.39 22.89 -3.49
N ARG A 26 -6.11 22.75 -2.37
CA ARG A 26 -6.97 23.82 -1.83
C ARG A 26 -6.17 25.03 -1.35
N SER A 27 -4.92 24.86 -0.96
CA SER A 27 -4.03 25.97 -0.59
C SER A 27 -3.63 26.77 -1.83
N ALA A 28 -3.22 26.07 -2.88
CA ALA A 28 -2.84 26.65 -4.17
C ALA A 28 -4.00 27.42 -4.80
N GLU A 29 -5.20 26.83 -4.80
CA GLU A 29 -6.42 27.49 -5.26
C GLU A 29 -6.69 28.81 -4.51
N ARG A 30 -6.60 28.79 -3.17
CA ARG A 30 -6.78 29.99 -2.34
C ARG A 30 -5.74 31.06 -2.62
N GLU A 31 -4.49 30.68 -2.84
CA GLU A 31 -3.40 31.60 -3.17
C GLU A 31 -3.62 32.25 -4.54
N MET A 32 -4.05 31.48 -5.53
CA MET A 32 -4.40 32.00 -6.86
C MET A 32 -5.55 33.01 -6.80
N VAL A 33 -6.62 32.70 -6.05
CA VAL A 33 -7.74 33.62 -5.86
C VAL A 33 -7.32 34.88 -5.09
N ALA A 34 -6.43 34.74 -4.10
CA ALA A 34 -5.89 35.88 -3.36
C ALA A 34 -5.06 36.80 -4.27
N ASP A 35 -4.19 36.25 -5.12
CA ASP A 35 -3.40 37.01 -6.09
C ASP A 35 -4.30 37.77 -7.07
N MET A 36 -5.32 37.11 -7.63
CA MET A 36 -6.31 37.76 -8.50
C MET A 36 -7.04 38.89 -7.79
N SER A 37 -7.44 38.68 -6.53
CA SER A 37 -8.16 39.69 -5.76
C SER A 37 -7.29 40.91 -5.47
N GLN A 38 -6.02 40.69 -5.15
CA GLN A 38 -5.05 41.77 -4.92
C GLN A 38 -4.78 42.55 -6.20
N ALA A 39 -4.54 41.86 -7.32
CA ALA A 39 -4.31 42.50 -8.61
C ALA A 39 -5.53 43.33 -9.05
N LEU A 40 -6.74 42.80 -8.85
CA LEU A 40 -7.99 43.51 -9.17
C LEU A 40 -8.13 44.78 -8.31
N MET A 41 -7.83 44.67 -7.01
CA MET A 41 -7.88 45.81 -6.10
C MET A 41 -6.91 46.92 -6.50
N GLN A 42 -5.68 46.58 -6.89
CA GLN A 42 -4.69 47.54 -7.37
C GLN A 42 -5.14 48.24 -8.66
N THR A 43 -5.64 47.47 -9.62
CA THR A 43 -6.19 48.04 -10.86
C THR A 43 -7.38 48.97 -10.61
N LEU A 44 -8.28 48.61 -9.69
CA LEU A 44 -9.42 49.45 -9.34
C LEU A 44 -9.03 50.73 -8.59
N ALA A 45 -7.91 50.72 -7.85
CA ALA A 45 -7.39 51.90 -7.18
C ALA A 45 -6.78 52.92 -8.15
N GLU A 46 -6.17 52.45 -9.24
CA GLU A 46 -5.57 53.30 -10.29
C GLU A 46 -6.59 53.77 -11.34
N LYS A 47 -7.73 53.08 -11.44
CA LYS A 47 -8.74 53.32 -12.47
C LYS A 47 -9.66 54.50 -12.13
N SER A 48 -9.75 55.47 -13.05
CA SER A 48 -10.64 56.63 -12.98
C SER A 48 -12.02 56.42 -13.64
N GLU A 49 -12.11 55.51 -14.61
CA GLU A 49 -13.30 55.32 -15.45
C GLU A 49 -14.07 54.03 -15.14
N MET A 50 -15.38 54.05 -15.35
CA MET A 50 -16.24 52.88 -15.12
C MET A 50 -16.04 51.81 -16.20
N THR A 51 -15.77 52.19 -17.45
CA THR A 51 -15.68 51.29 -18.60
C THR A 51 -14.45 50.36 -18.54
N ILE A 52 -14.60 49.08 -18.89
CA ILE A 52 -13.45 48.17 -19.03
C ILE A 52 -12.78 48.46 -20.39
N THR A 53 -11.61 49.08 -20.36
CA THR A 53 -10.78 49.32 -21.56
C THR A 53 -9.71 48.24 -21.71
N PRO A 54 -9.16 48.03 -22.93
CA PRO A 54 -8.02 47.13 -23.12
C PRO A 54 -6.84 47.43 -22.18
N ASP A 55 -6.57 48.70 -21.90
CA ASP A 55 -5.54 49.12 -20.96
C ASP A 55 -5.84 48.66 -19.53
N THR A 56 -7.12 48.66 -19.11
CA THR A 56 -7.53 48.12 -17.80
C THR A 56 -7.16 46.63 -17.66
N ILE A 57 -7.31 45.85 -18.73
CA ILE A 57 -6.98 44.42 -18.75
C ILE A 57 -5.46 44.22 -18.69
N LEU A 58 -4.69 45.03 -19.39
CA LEU A 58 -3.23 44.98 -19.37
C LEU A 58 -2.66 45.35 -18.00
N THR A 59 -3.17 46.43 -17.39
CA THR A 59 -2.79 46.86 -16.03
C THR A 59 -3.15 45.80 -14.98
N TYR A 60 -4.30 45.15 -15.11
CA TYR A 60 -4.63 44.01 -14.25
C TYR A 60 -3.65 42.85 -14.40
N ARG A 61 -3.31 42.47 -15.64
CA ARG A 61 -2.36 41.39 -15.91
C ARG A 61 -0.94 41.71 -15.44
N SER A 62 -0.54 42.98 -15.42
CA SER A 62 0.77 43.37 -14.88
C SER A 62 0.85 43.23 -13.35
N HIS A 63 -0.28 43.38 -12.64
CA HIS A 63 -0.33 43.23 -11.19
C HIS A 63 -0.40 41.77 -10.71
N LEU A 64 -0.71 40.82 -11.58
CA LEU A 64 -0.71 39.38 -11.25
C LEU A 64 0.71 38.88 -11.01
N ARG A 65 0.93 38.22 -9.86
CA ARG A 65 2.21 37.60 -9.52
C ARG A 65 2.37 36.24 -10.19
N ILE A 66 1.27 35.50 -10.32
CA ILE A 66 1.29 34.14 -10.89
C ILE A 66 1.26 34.23 -12.42
N MET A 67 2.33 33.76 -13.07
CA MET A 67 2.45 33.79 -14.53
C MET A 67 1.34 33.02 -15.25
N ALA A 68 0.91 31.87 -14.70
CA ALA A 68 -0.16 31.06 -15.29
C ALA A 68 -1.51 31.79 -15.36
N LEU A 69 -1.73 32.81 -14.49
CA LEU A 69 -2.92 33.64 -14.50
C LEU A 69 -2.84 34.79 -15.52
N ARG A 70 -1.64 35.25 -15.88
CA ARG A 70 -1.47 36.42 -16.78
C ARG A 70 -2.07 36.20 -18.16
N GLU A 71 -1.93 35.01 -18.71
CA GLU A 71 -2.42 34.69 -20.06
C GLU A 71 -3.91 34.35 -20.08
N LYS A 72 -4.41 33.75 -18.99
CA LYS A 72 -5.75 33.12 -18.93
C LYS A 72 -6.79 33.90 -18.12
N SER A 73 -6.40 35.07 -17.60
CA SER A 73 -7.28 35.90 -16.77
C SER A 73 -8.00 36.97 -17.59
N ILE A 74 -9.24 37.24 -17.18
CA ILE A 74 -10.17 38.19 -17.79
C ILE A 74 -10.92 38.91 -16.65
N VAL A 75 -11.25 40.19 -16.85
CA VAL A 75 -12.02 41.00 -15.91
C VAL A 75 -13.42 41.24 -16.50
N TYR A 76 -14.45 41.03 -15.70
CA TYR A 76 -15.85 41.23 -16.06
C TYR A 76 -16.57 42.12 -15.05
N TYR A 77 -17.70 42.69 -15.46
CA TYR A 77 -18.69 43.19 -14.50
C TYR A 77 -19.39 42.00 -13.85
N ALA A 78 -19.57 42.05 -12.54
CA ALA A 78 -20.22 41.00 -11.77
C ALA A 78 -21.74 40.97 -12.06
N MET A 79 -22.13 40.44 -13.22
CA MET A 79 -23.53 40.39 -13.68
C MET A 79 -24.21 39.03 -13.45
N ASN A 80 -23.45 37.93 -13.42
CA ASN A 80 -23.85 36.64 -12.85
C ASN A 80 -22.64 35.70 -12.84
N GLY A 81 -22.46 34.95 -11.75
CA GLY A 81 -21.31 34.07 -11.56
C GLY A 81 -21.41 32.83 -12.44
N ASP A 82 -20.42 32.61 -13.29
CA ASP A 82 -20.29 31.38 -14.07
C ASP A 82 -19.74 30.26 -13.16
N GLU A 83 -20.45 29.14 -13.01
CA GLU A 83 -20.22 28.13 -11.96
C GLU A 83 -18.97 27.23 -12.18
N GLY A 84 -18.19 27.46 -13.24
CA GLY A 84 -17.09 26.59 -13.66
C GLY A 84 -15.68 27.18 -13.59
N MET A 85 -15.51 28.43 -13.17
CA MET A 85 -14.23 29.14 -13.27
C MET A 85 -13.71 29.64 -11.92
N LEU A 86 -12.38 29.72 -11.77
CA LEU A 86 -11.77 30.42 -10.64
C LEU A 86 -12.17 31.89 -10.72
N SER A 87 -12.90 32.34 -9.70
CA SER A 87 -13.44 33.69 -9.64
C SER A 87 -13.09 34.35 -8.31
N THR A 88 -12.81 35.64 -8.36
CA THR A 88 -12.67 36.45 -7.15
C THR A 88 -14.04 36.75 -6.56
N ARG A 89 -14.09 37.19 -5.30
CA ARG A 89 -15.32 37.82 -4.78
C ARG A 89 -15.58 39.13 -5.55
N PRO A 90 -16.84 39.47 -5.85
CA PRO A 90 -17.16 40.72 -6.52
C PRO A 90 -16.69 41.90 -5.65
N MET A 91 -15.94 42.82 -6.27
CA MET A 91 -15.41 44.02 -5.65
C MET A 91 -16.19 45.23 -6.09
N ARG A 92 -16.75 45.95 -5.12
CA ARG A 92 -17.50 47.18 -5.37
C ARG A 92 -16.55 48.33 -5.61
N TRP A 93 -16.60 48.88 -6.81
CA TRP A 93 -15.95 50.14 -7.16
C TRP A 93 -16.99 51.26 -7.11
N LYS A 94 -16.58 52.41 -6.53
CA LYS A 94 -17.45 53.57 -6.35
C LYS A 94 -16.74 54.82 -6.85
N ASN A 95 -17.42 55.56 -7.72
CA ASN A 95 -17.03 56.89 -8.14
C ASN A 95 -18.16 57.89 -7.78
N GLN A 96 -17.92 59.19 -7.89
CA GLN A 96 -18.86 60.25 -7.49
C GLN A 96 -20.26 60.14 -8.14
N HIS A 97 -20.38 59.44 -9.27
CA HIS A 97 -21.64 59.34 -10.03
C HIS A 97 -22.13 57.91 -10.33
N SER A 98 -21.39 56.86 -9.96
CA SER A 98 -21.83 55.47 -10.20
C SER A 98 -21.12 54.44 -9.32
N THR A 99 -21.79 53.31 -9.10
CA THR A 99 -21.25 52.12 -8.43
C THR A 99 -21.28 50.94 -9.38
N ALA A 100 -20.16 50.23 -9.53
CA ALA A 100 -20.05 49.02 -10.33
C ALA A 100 -19.36 47.92 -9.53
N ASP A 101 -19.86 46.69 -9.61
CA ASP A 101 -19.20 45.53 -9.01
C ASP A 101 -18.36 44.83 -10.11
N PHE A 102 -17.06 44.70 -9.87
CA PHE A 102 -16.09 44.07 -10.77
C PHE A 102 -15.66 42.70 -10.23
N GLN A 103 -15.46 41.74 -11.13
CA GLN A 103 -15.00 40.40 -10.79
C GLN A 103 -13.95 39.92 -11.78
N ALA A 104 -12.88 39.29 -11.27
CA ALA A 104 -11.85 38.70 -12.10
C ALA A 104 -12.05 37.19 -12.19
N PHE A 105 -11.86 36.65 -13.39
CA PHE A 105 -12.03 35.24 -13.71
C PHE A 105 -10.76 34.70 -14.36
N ALA A 106 -10.47 33.43 -14.13
CA ALA A 106 -9.36 32.72 -14.78
C ALA A 106 -9.79 31.35 -15.29
N HIS A 107 -9.51 31.08 -16.58
CA HIS A 107 -9.66 29.75 -17.17
C HIS A 107 -8.51 28.85 -16.73
N CYS A 108 -8.53 28.38 -15.48
CA CYS A 108 -7.56 27.42 -14.98
C CYS A 108 -8.17 26.02 -14.98
N SER A 109 -7.54 25.09 -15.71
CA SER A 109 -7.86 23.66 -15.60
C SER A 109 -7.42 23.13 -14.24
N VAL A 110 -8.11 22.10 -13.74
CA VAL A 110 -7.74 21.35 -12.52
C VAL A 110 -6.27 20.92 -12.57
N ALA A 111 -5.77 20.52 -13.73
CA ALA A 111 -4.37 20.13 -13.92
C ALA A 111 -3.39 21.31 -13.73
N SER A 112 -3.77 22.53 -14.13
CA SER A 112 -2.93 23.73 -13.95
C SER A 112 -2.85 24.14 -12.47
N VAL A 113 -3.98 24.06 -11.75
CA VAL A 113 -4.02 24.30 -10.30
C VAL A 113 -3.20 23.23 -9.55
N PHE A 114 -3.32 21.97 -9.98
CA PHE A 114 -2.54 20.86 -9.43
C PHE A 114 -1.03 21.02 -9.68
N ALA A 115 -0.63 21.47 -10.86
CA ALA A 115 0.77 21.73 -11.19
C ALA A 115 1.37 22.91 -10.40
N PHE A 116 0.55 23.89 -10.03
CA PHE A 116 0.97 25.00 -9.17
C PHE A 116 1.05 24.61 -7.69
N SER A 117 0.25 23.62 -7.27
CA SER A 117 0.23 23.12 -5.90
C SER A 117 1.57 22.52 -5.48
N ASP A 118 2.01 22.84 -4.25
CA ASP A 118 3.20 22.22 -3.66
C ASP A 118 2.93 20.75 -3.30
N GLN A 119 3.46 19.84 -4.12
CA GLN A 119 3.27 18.39 -3.98
C GLN A 119 4.40 17.69 -3.22
N ARG A 120 5.34 18.42 -2.59
CA ARG A 120 6.47 17.82 -1.87
C ARG A 120 6.01 16.85 -0.76
N LEU A 121 5.01 17.24 0.03
CA LEU A 121 4.48 16.41 1.11
C LEU A 121 3.73 15.16 0.59
N PRO A 122 2.76 15.26 -0.34
CA PRO A 122 2.14 14.10 -0.97
C PRO A 122 3.13 13.13 -1.62
N LEU A 123 4.16 13.66 -2.30
CA LEU A 123 5.21 12.85 -2.92
C LEU A 123 6.04 12.11 -1.87
N SER A 124 6.38 12.76 -0.75
CA SER A 124 7.12 12.13 0.35
C SER A 124 6.34 10.97 0.99
N PHE A 125 5.04 11.16 1.25
CA PHE A 125 4.18 10.09 1.77
C PHE A 125 4.01 8.96 0.76
N SER A 126 3.89 9.28 -0.52
CA SER A 126 3.79 8.26 -1.59
C SER A 126 5.08 7.44 -1.72
N ALA A 127 6.25 8.09 -1.64
CA ALA A 127 7.54 7.41 -1.63
C ALA A 127 7.69 6.50 -0.40
N MET A 128 7.27 6.98 0.78
CA MET A 128 7.25 6.18 2.00
C MET A 128 6.33 4.96 1.87
N ALA A 129 5.15 5.12 1.28
CA ALA A 129 4.21 4.03 1.03
C ALA A 129 4.81 2.97 0.09
N LEU A 130 5.50 3.40 -0.97
CA LEU A 130 6.19 2.48 -1.90
C LEU A 130 7.32 1.72 -1.22
N LEU A 131 8.17 2.42 -0.46
CA LEU A 131 9.24 1.78 0.31
C LEU A 131 8.68 0.76 1.30
N TRP A 132 7.60 1.10 2.00
CA TRP A 132 6.92 0.19 2.92
C TRP A 132 6.34 -1.03 2.20
N ALA A 133 5.72 -0.84 1.04
CA ALA A 133 5.18 -1.94 0.23
C ALA A 133 6.29 -2.89 -0.22
N ILE A 134 7.40 -2.35 -0.75
CA ILE A 134 8.56 -3.13 -1.18
C ILE A 134 9.16 -3.91 0.00
N PHE A 135 9.35 -3.24 1.14
CA PHE A 135 9.87 -3.87 2.36
C PHE A 135 8.96 -4.98 2.86
N SER A 136 7.65 -4.73 2.93
CA SER A 136 6.63 -5.70 3.34
C SER A 136 6.65 -6.93 2.43
N ILE A 137 6.62 -6.73 1.10
CA ILE A 137 6.68 -7.84 0.13
C ILE A 137 7.98 -8.61 0.26
N GLY A 138 9.12 -7.93 0.39
CA GLY A 138 10.43 -8.56 0.58
C GLY A 138 10.50 -9.38 1.87
N TYR A 139 9.99 -8.83 2.97
CA TYR A 139 9.89 -9.48 4.26
C TYR A 139 9.02 -10.75 4.18
N PHE A 140 7.81 -10.66 3.63
CA PHE A 140 6.92 -11.82 3.48
C PHE A 140 7.49 -12.86 2.50
N LYS A 141 8.10 -12.45 1.39
CA LYS A 141 8.78 -13.37 0.48
C LYS A 141 9.94 -14.09 1.17
N ARG A 142 10.75 -13.40 1.97
CA ARG A 142 11.86 -14.01 2.72
C ARG A 142 11.36 -14.98 3.78
N HIS A 143 10.29 -14.65 4.50
CA HIS A 143 9.67 -15.56 5.47
C HIS A 143 8.97 -16.76 4.83
N ARG A 144 8.52 -16.66 3.57
CA ARG A 144 7.94 -17.79 2.81
C ARG A 144 8.97 -18.66 2.09
N LYS A 145 10.22 -18.19 1.91
CA LYS A 145 11.27 -18.84 1.11
C LYS A 145 11.83 -20.16 1.67
N GLY A 146 11.29 -20.68 2.77
CA GLY A 146 11.63 -21.99 3.33
C GLY A 146 10.40 -22.79 3.75
N MET A 147 9.24 -22.51 3.15
CA MET A 147 8.01 -23.27 3.44
C MET A 147 7.84 -24.42 2.44
N ILE A 148 8.04 -25.65 2.90
CA ILE A 148 7.76 -26.87 2.13
C ILE A 148 6.33 -27.29 2.46
N VAL A 149 5.43 -27.30 1.47
CA VAL A 149 4.03 -27.70 1.66
C VAL A 149 3.82 -29.10 1.11
N PHE A 150 3.29 -30.00 1.93
CA PHE A 150 2.92 -31.36 1.53
C PHE A 150 1.61 -31.77 2.23
N GLY A 151 0.59 -32.09 1.43
CA GLY A 151 -0.78 -32.27 1.94
C GLY A 151 -1.28 -31.02 2.65
N HIS A 152 -1.81 -31.17 3.87
CA HIS A 152 -2.24 -30.04 4.71
C HIS A 152 -1.17 -29.56 5.71
N LEU A 153 0.07 -30.03 5.57
CA LEU A 153 1.19 -29.65 6.42
C LEU A 153 2.17 -28.75 5.69
N MET A 154 2.62 -27.72 6.39
CA MET A 154 3.63 -26.76 5.95
C MET A 154 4.82 -26.88 6.90
N PHE A 155 6.00 -27.21 6.38
CA PHE A 155 7.25 -27.17 7.13
C PHE A 155 7.93 -25.83 6.92
N SER A 156 8.25 -25.11 8.00
CA SER A 156 9.05 -23.88 7.97
C SER A 156 10.50 -24.20 8.31
N GLU A 157 11.39 -24.09 7.33
CA GLU A 157 12.84 -24.29 7.51
C GLU A 157 13.46 -23.23 8.43
N ALA A 158 12.93 -22.00 8.39
CA ALA A 158 13.44 -20.88 9.20
C ALA A 158 13.22 -21.10 10.72
N GLU A 159 12.13 -21.77 11.09
CA GLU A 159 11.76 -22.00 12.50
C GLU A 159 11.91 -23.47 12.92
N ASN A 160 12.25 -24.36 11.97
CA ASN A 160 12.30 -25.81 12.13
C ASN A 160 11.05 -26.36 12.84
N ARG A 161 9.86 -25.97 12.33
CA ARG A 161 8.55 -26.35 12.89
C ARG A 161 7.54 -26.64 11.79
N PHE A 162 6.61 -27.54 12.11
CA PHE A 162 5.47 -27.88 11.25
C PHE A 162 4.23 -27.07 11.63
N TYR A 163 3.55 -26.58 10.60
CA TYR A 163 2.32 -25.81 10.66
C TYR A 163 1.24 -26.51 9.85
N THR A 164 -0.02 -26.39 10.26
CA THR A 164 -1.16 -26.78 9.41
C THR A 164 -1.47 -25.68 8.38
N LEU A 165 -2.34 -25.96 7.40
CA LEU A 165 -2.86 -24.93 6.47
C LEU A 165 -3.44 -23.69 7.19
N LYS A 166 -4.00 -23.91 8.39
CA LYS A 166 -4.53 -22.85 9.26
C LYS A 166 -3.44 -22.07 10.01
N HIS A 167 -2.16 -22.28 9.70
CA HIS A 167 -1.00 -21.70 10.38
C HIS A 167 -0.95 -22.00 11.89
N GLN A 168 -1.49 -23.15 12.32
CA GLN A 168 -1.39 -23.60 13.71
C GLN A 168 -0.16 -24.52 13.86
N SER A 169 0.62 -24.32 14.92
CA SER A 169 1.80 -25.16 15.18
C SER A 169 1.38 -26.58 15.56
N VAL A 170 1.86 -27.57 14.83
CA VAL A 170 1.59 -28.98 15.15
C VAL A 170 2.44 -29.38 16.35
N LYS A 171 1.79 -29.84 17.42
CA LYS A 171 2.49 -30.31 18.63
C LYS A 171 3.05 -31.71 18.38
N LEU A 172 4.32 -31.78 18.00
CA LEU A 172 5.07 -33.02 17.80
C LEU A 172 6.11 -33.19 18.92
N THR A 173 6.35 -34.44 19.33
CA THR A 173 7.53 -34.75 20.15
C THR A 173 8.81 -34.60 19.32
N PRO A 174 9.99 -34.36 19.93
CA PRO A 174 11.24 -34.20 19.18
C PRO A 174 11.54 -35.36 18.21
N MET A 175 11.22 -36.59 18.61
CA MET A 175 11.41 -37.78 17.77
C MET A 175 10.42 -37.85 16.61
N GLN A 176 9.15 -37.47 16.83
CA GLN A 176 8.17 -37.37 15.75
C GLN A 176 8.54 -36.27 14.74
N HIS A 177 9.02 -35.14 15.24
CA HIS A 177 9.49 -34.04 14.42
C HIS A 177 10.68 -34.46 13.55
N ALA A 178 11.68 -35.13 14.12
CA ALA A 178 12.85 -35.62 13.39
C ALA A 178 12.46 -36.62 12.29
N LEU A 179 11.58 -37.57 12.59
CA LEU A 179 11.06 -38.52 11.60
C LEU A 179 10.33 -37.81 10.45
N LEU A 180 9.42 -36.88 10.75
CA LEU A 180 8.67 -36.14 9.74
C LEU A 180 9.58 -35.25 8.89
N LEU A 181 10.59 -34.63 9.51
CA LEU A 181 11.60 -33.84 8.81
C LEU A 181 12.39 -34.68 7.80
N MET A 182 12.76 -35.91 8.15
CA MET A 182 13.41 -36.83 7.22
C MET A 182 12.51 -37.15 6.03
N PHE A 183 11.21 -37.38 6.24
CA PHE A 183 10.26 -37.61 5.14
C PHE A 183 10.14 -36.40 4.21
N PHE A 184 10.11 -35.18 4.76
CA PHE A 184 10.00 -33.94 3.97
C PHE A 184 11.27 -33.59 3.21
N ARG A 185 12.45 -34.01 3.70
CA ARG A 185 13.74 -33.79 3.03
C ARG A 185 14.01 -34.77 1.89
N ASN A 186 13.39 -35.94 1.91
CA ASN A 186 13.56 -36.93 0.86
C ASN A 186 12.62 -36.62 -0.34
N PRO A 187 13.12 -36.44 -1.57
CA PRO A 187 12.31 -36.05 -2.73
C PRO A 187 11.17 -37.03 -3.06
N HIS A 188 11.34 -38.31 -2.74
CA HIS A 188 10.33 -39.35 -2.98
C HIS A 188 9.45 -39.63 -1.76
N HIS A 189 9.67 -38.91 -0.66
CA HIS A 189 8.99 -39.13 0.63
C HIS A 189 9.01 -40.60 1.10
N GLN A 190 10.02 -41.36 0.66
CA GLN A 190 10.23 -42.77 0.96
C GLN A 190 11.52 -42.92 1.76
N LEU A 191 11.47 -43.68 2.84
CA LEU A 191 12.59 -43.94 3.73
C LEU A 191 12.66 -45.42 4.07
N SER A 192 13.85 -46.00 3.99
CA SER A 192 14.12 -47.35 4.47
C SER A 192 14.08 -47.39 6.00
N LYS A 193 13.64 -48.52 6.56
CA LYS A 193 13.74 -48.79 8.00
C LYS A 193 15.15 -48.59 8.55
N GLN A 194 16.17 -49.04 7.82
CA GLN A 194 17.56 -48.94 8.24
C GLN A 194 17.99 -47.47 8.32
N ASP A 195 17.75 -46.69 7.27
CA ASP A 195 18.08 -45.26 7.23
C ASP A 195 17.42 -44.48 8.38
N ILE A 196 16.16 -44.80 8.71
CA ILE A 196 15.45 -44.17 9.82
C ILE A 196 16.07 -44.57 11.17
N CYS A 197 16.34 -45.86 11.36
CA CYS A 197 16.94 -46.37 12.59
C CYS A 197 18.33 -45.80 12.84
N ASP A 198 19.16 -45.72 11.80
CA ASP A 198 20.53 -45.20 11.89
C ASP A 198 20.54 -43.70 12.18
N ALA A 199 19.61 -42.93 11.58
CA ALA A 199 19.50 -41.50 11.81
C ALA A 199 18.92 -41.13 13.19
N LEU A 200 17.89 -41.86 13.66
CA LEU A 200 17.21 -41.56 14.92
C LEU A 200 17.85 -42.24 16.15
N TRP A 201 18.44 -43.43 15.97
CA TRP A 201 19.01 -44.25 17.05
C TRP A 201 20.37 -44.88 16.68
N PRO A 202 21.42 -44.08 16.40
CA PRO A 202 22.73 -44.60 15.95
C PRO A 202 23.46 -45.50 16.98
N LYS A 203 23.00 -45.53 18.24
CA LYS A 203 23.61 -46.29 19.33
C LYS A 203 22.88 -47.61 19.67
N LYS A 204 21.81 -47.96 18.95
CA LYS A 204 20.96 -49.13 19.27
C LYS A 204 20.99 -50.13 18.11
N PRO A 205 21.58 -51.34 18.29
CA PRO A 205 21.81 -52.29 17.18
C PRO A 205 20.53 -52.95 16.64
N ASP A 206 19.38 -52.77 17.28
CA ASP A 206 18.07 -53.15 16.72
C ASP A 206 16.96 -52.24 17.28
N ALA A 207 16.56 -51.22 16.53
CA ALA A 207 15.56 -50.22 16.93
C ALA A 207 14.18 -50.46 16.28
N ASN A 208 13.95 -51.61 15.65
CA ASN A 208 12.74 -51.89 14.87
C ASN A 208 11.43 -51.73 15.66
N ASP A 209 11.35 -52.24 16.90
CA ASP A 209 10.16 -52.09 17.75
C ASP A 209 9.93 -50.63 18.18
N THR A 210 11.03 -49.89 18.37
CA THR A 210 10.97 -48.47 18.73
C THR A 210 10.51 -47.62 17.54
N LEU A 211 10.96 -47.97 16.34
CA LEU A 211 10.48 -47.37 15.09
C LEU A 211 8.99 -47.68 14.87
N TYR A 212 8.57 -48.92 15.04
CA TYR A 212 7.17 -49.32 14.87
C TYR A 212 6.24 -48.56 15.84
N THR A 213 6.64 -48.43 17.10
CA THR A 213 5.88 -47.66 18.09
C THR A 213 5.84 -46.16 17.78
N LEU A 214 6.95 -45.57 17.29
CA LEU A 214 6.98 -44.18 16.85
C LEU A 214 6.05 -43.94 15.65
N ILE A 215 6.08 -44.81 14.65
CA ILE A 215 5.22 -44.75 13.47
C ILE A 215 3.74 -44.91 13.87
N LYS A 216 3.45 -45.86 14.76
CA LYS A 216 2.08 -46.06 15.27
C LYS A 216 1.55 -44.82 15.99
N ARG A 217 2.39 -44.09 16.72
CA ARG A 217 2.02 -42.87 17.45
C ARG A 217 1.92 -41.63 16.57
N ILE A 218 2.72 -41.51 15.51
CA ILE A 218 2.71 -40.33 14.63
C ILE A 218 1.56 -40.38 13.61
N LYS A 219 1.15 -41.58 13.16
CA LYS A 219 0.03 -41.78 12.22
C LYS A 219 -1.23 -40.98 12.58
N PRO A 220 -1.82 -41.11 13.79
CA PRO A 220 -3.05 -40.38 14.11
C PRO A 220 -2.87 -38.86 14.09
N VAL A 221 -1.68 -38.34 14.40
CA VAL A 221 -1.39 -36.91 14.35
C VAL A 221 -1.33 -36.42 12.91
N LEU A 222 -0.71 -37.20 12.02
CA LEU A 222 -0.61 -36.87 10.59
C LEU A 222 -1.95 -36.98 9.87
N GLU A 223 -2.76 -37.96 10.24
CA GLU A 223 -4.11 -38.14 9.69
C GLU A 223 -5.05 -37.01 10.15
N ALA A 224 -5.01 -36.63 11.45
CA ALA A 224 -5.86 -35.59 12.01
C ALA A 224 -5.49 -34.17 11.55
N GLU A 225 -4.20 -33.83 11.56
CA GLU A 225 -3.74 -32.45 11.30
C GLU A 225 -3.35 -32.23 9.83
N GLY A 226 -2.91 -33.28 9.13
CA GLY A 226 -2.25 -33.17 7.84
C GLY A 226 -2.91 -33.89 6.66
N ARG A 227 -3.93 -34.73 6.91
CA ARG A 227 -4.46 -35.69 5.92
C ARG A 227 -3.34 -36.48 5.23
N LEU A 228 -2.34 -36.89 6.00
CA LEU A 228 -1.23 -37.70 5.50
C LEU A 228 -1.29 -39.11 6.09
N LYS A 229 -0.99 -40.10 5.26
CA LYS A 229 -0.89 -41.51 5.66
C LYS A 229 0.54 -41.99 5.47
N ILE A 230 1.03 -42.76 6.42
CA ILE A 230 2.27 -43.51 6.28
C ILE A 230 1.93 -44.93 5.83
N THR A 231 2.22 -45.26 4.58
CA THR A 231 2.12 -46.61 4.01
C THR A 231 3.45 -47.34 4.16
N SER A 232 3.41 -48.65 4.35
CA SER A 232 4.61 -49.49 4.37
C SER A 232 4.65 -50.30 3.10
N GLU A 233 5.70 -50.12 2.31
CA GLU A 233 5.90 -50.84 1.06
C GLU A 233 6.72 -52.11 1.34
N ARG A 234 6.09 -53.27 1.12
CA ARG A 234 6.71 -54.61 1.25
C ARG A 234 7.41 -54.87 2.60
N GLY A 235 7.02 -54.14 3.64
CA GLY A 235 7.56 -54.28 5.00
C GLY A 235 9.00 -53.82 5.18
N ARG A 236 9.64 -53.18 4.19
CA ARG A 236 11.02 -52.68 4.28
C ARG A 236 11.10 -51.17 4.32
N ASP A 237 10.24 -50.51 3.56
CA ASP A 237 10.25 -49.05 3.43
C ASP A 237 8.94 -48.46 3.95
N TYR A 238 9.02 -47.19 4.35
CA TYR A 238 7.87 -46.36 4.65
C TYR A 238 7.76 -45.22 3.65
N ARG A 239 6.55 -44.93 3.19
CA ARG A 239 6.25 -43.81 2.31
C ARG A 239 5.18 -42.92 2.92
N LEU A 240 5.36 -41.61 2.78
CA LEU A 240 4.36 -40.61 3.18
C LEU A 240 3.51 -40.24 1.96
N GLU A 241 2.19 -40.47 2.06
CA GLU A 241 1.22 -40.22 0.99
C GLU A 241 0.11 -39.28 1.48
N VAL A 242 -0.49 -38.53 0.56
CA VAL A 242 -1.64 -37.67 0.85
C VAL A 242 -2.91 -38.52 0.81
N ILE A 243 -3.78 -38.35 1.80
CA ILE A 243 -5.11 -38.95 1.87
C ILE A 243 -6.05 -38.04 1.07
N GLU A 244 -6.62 -38.56 -0.03
CA GLU A 244 -7.71 -37.90 -0.77
C GLU A 244 -9.01 -37.84 0.04
#